data_AF-A0A2H0FJU7-F1
#
_entry.id   AF-A0A2H0FJU7-F1
#
_cell.length_a   1.000
_cell.length_b   1.000
_cell.length_c   1.000
_cell.angle_alpha   90.00
_cell.angle_beta   90.00
_cell.angle_gamma   90.00
#
_symmetry.space_group_name_H-M   'P 1'
#
loop_
_entity.id
_entity.type
_entity.pdbx_description
1 polymer ?
#
loop_
_entity_poly.entity_id
_entity_poly.type
_entity_poly.pdbx_seq_one_letter_code
_entity_poly.pdbx_strand_id
1 'polypeptide(L)'
;KATDNLAEDGNFLGKEEFIEKIDKNIKPLLGLKNTLIAITADHSTCSELKRHCVEPIPILIYGTPPTLLPPASRAPGKNGVQKFSEKACQKGKFGKIKQINLMKKILELKNLYE
;
A
#
# COMPACT_ATOMS: atom_id res chain seq x y z
N LYS A 1 -10.27 -12.86 -1.78
CA LYS A 1 -10.09 -12.11 -0.48
C LYS A 1 -11.41 -11.42 -0.14
N ALA A 2 -11.74 -11.07 1.12
CA ALA A 2 -13.06 -10.44 1.38
C ALA A 2 -13.33 -9.19 0.52
N THR A 3 -12.35 -8.30 0.38
CA THR A 3 -12.42 -7.12 -0.51
C THR A 3 -12.58 -7.46 -2.00
N ASP A 4 -12.19 -8.66 -2.39
CA ASP A 4 -12.19 -9.16 -3.77
C ASP A 4 -13.52 -9.85 -4.08
N ASN A 5 -13.97 -10.77 -3.23
CA ASN A 5 -15.31 -11.38 -3.31
C ASN A 5 -16.41 -10.29 -3.34
N LEU A 6 -16.31 -9.27 -2.48
CA LEU A 6 -17.26 -8.15 -2.47
C LEU A 6 -17.25 -7.35 -3.79
N ALA A 7 -16.11 -7.24 -4.47
CA ALA A 7 -16.07 -6.65 -5.81
C ALA A 7 -16.66 -7.57 -6.88
N GLU A 8 -16.41 -8.88 -6.82
CA GLU A 8 -17.01 -9.85 -7.76
C GLU A 8 -18.54 -9.90 -7.63
N ASP A 9 -19.08 -9.71 -6.43
CA ASP A 9 -20.53 -9.57 -6.22
C ASP A 9 -21.09 -8.22 -6.75
N GLY A 10 -20.20 -7.26 -7.03
CA GLY A 10 -20.54 -5.88 -7.36
C GLY A 10 -20.91 -5.02 -6.17
N ASN A 11 -20.65 -5.49 -4.95
CA ASN A 11 -20.90 -4.77 -3.71
C ASN A 11 -19.78 -3.76 -3.42
N PHE A 12 -19.85 -2.60 -4.08
CA PHE A 12 -18.90 -1.50 -3.88
C PHE A 12 -18.83 -1.02 -2.41
N LEU A 13 -19.98 -0.77 -1.79
CA LEU A 13 -20.05 -0.26 -0.41
C LEU A 13 -19.47 -1.27 0.59
N GLY A 14 -19.78 -2.56 0.43
CA GLY A 14 -19.20 -3.60 1.27
C GLY A 14 -17.68 -3.67 1.13
N LYS A 15 -17.15 -3.54 -0.10
CA LYS A 15 -15.70 -3.49 -0.33
C LYS A 15 -15.06 -2.28 0.36
N GLU A 16 -15.68 -1.11 0.27
CA GLU A 16 -15.23 0.12 0.95
C GLU A 16 -15.19 -0.08 2.48
N GLU A 17 -16.29 -0.53 3.08
CA GLU A 17 -16.39 -0.82 4.52
C GLU A 17 -15.32 -1.80 4.99
N PHE A 18 -15.04 -2.84 4.18
CA PHE A 18 -14.01 -3.82 4.52
C PHE A 18 -12.59 -3.23 4.42
N ILE A 19 -12.33 -2.35 3.45
CA ILE A 19 -11.06 -1.61 3.36
C ILE A 19 -10.88 -0.71 4.59
N GLU A 20 -11.93 0.00 5.02
CA GLU A 20 -11.87 0.81 6.25
C GLU A 20 -11.64 -0.05 7.51
N LYS A 21 -12.23 -1.25 7.55
CA LYS A 21 -11.97 -2.21 8.63
C LYS A 21 -10.49 -2.61 8.64
N ILE A 22 -9.88 -2.87 7.48
CA ILE A 22 -8.44 -3.12 7.39
C ILE A 22 -7.67 -1.91 7.91
N ASP A 23 -7.99 -0.69 7.44
CA ASP A 23 -7.32 0.55 7.87
C ASP A 23 -7.34 0.75 9.40
N LYS A 24 -8.49 0.49 10.04
CA LYS A 24 -8.62 0.54 11.50
C LYS A 24 -7.69 -0.45 12.22
N ASN A 25 -7.47 -1.63 11.62
CA ASN A 25 -6.70 -2.72 12.21
C ASN A 25 -5.19 -2.68 11.91
N ILE A 26 -4.72 -1.90 10.91
CA ILE A 26 -3.29 -1.76 10.63
C ILE A 26 -2.57 -0.78 11.58
N LYS A 27 -3.32 0.02 12.36
CA LYS A 27 -2.75 1.04 13.27
C LYS A 27 -1.64 0.53 14.21
N PRO A 28 -1.75 -0.67 14.83
CA PRO A 28 -0.68 -1.20 15.69
C PRO A 28 0.65 -1.39 14.96
N LEU A 29 0.63 -1.64 13.65
CA LEU A 29 1.84 -1.83 12.85
C LEU A 29 2.66 -0.53 12.74
N LEU A 30 2.02 0.64 12.85
CA LEU A 30 2.69 1.94 12.73
C LEU A 30 3.70 2.21 13.85
N GLY A 31 3.58 1.51 14.98
CA GLY A 31 4.48 1.62 16.13
C GLY A 31 5.72 0.70 16.07
N LEU A 32 5.79 -0.20 15.08
CA LEU A 32 6.91 -1.13 14.96
C LEU A 32 8.21 -0.39 14.66
N LYS A 33 9.27 -0.73 15.40
CA LYS A 33 10.63 -0.21 15.20
C LYS A 33 11.41 -1.15 14.28
N ASN A 34 12.35 -0.59 13.53
CA ASN A 34 13.24 -1.34 12.62
C ASN A 34 12.46 -2.28 11.66
N THR A 35 11.28 -1.86 11.24
CA THR A 35 10.37 -2.66 10.42
C THR A 35 10.00 -1.89 9.16
N LEU A 36 10.14 -2.55 8.00
CA LEU A 36 9.64 -2.06 6.72
C LEU A 36 8.28 -2.69 6.46
N ILE A 37 7.26 -1.87 6.29
CA ILE A 37 5.87 -2.25 6.02
C ILE A 37 5.60 -1.98 4.55
N ALA A 38 5.16 -3.01 3.83
CA ALA A 38 4.67 -2.89 2.46
C ALA A 38 3.17 -3.24 2.43
N ILE A 39 2.35 -2.33 1.90
CA ILE A 39 0.90 -2.54 1.72
C ILE A 39 0.60 -2.45 0.22
N THR A 40 -0.02 -3.49 -0.32
CA THR A 40 -0.41 -3.61 -1.74
C THR A 40 -1.50 -4.67 -1.87
N ALA A 41 -2.06 -4.83 -3.07
CA ALA A 41 -2.80 -6.02 -3.46
C ALA A 41 -1.96 -6.92 -4.39
N ASP A 42 -2.47 -8.12 -4.63
CA ASP A 42 -1.95 -9.09 -5.62
C ASP A 42 -2.57 -8.91 -7.01
N HIS A 43 -3.82 -8.44 -7.07
CA HIS A 43 -4.51 -8.07 -8.31
C HIS A 43 -5.59 -7.03 -8.03
N SER A 44 -6.18 -6.48 -9.09
CA SER A 44 -7.32 -5.56 -9.04
C SER A 44 -8.59 -6.31 -9.39
N THR A 45 -9.68 -5.95 -8.71
CA THR A 45 -11.02 -6.47 -8.95
C THR A 45 -11.98 -5.29 -8.95
N CYS A 46 -12.63 -5.07 -10.08
CA CYS A 46 -13.42 -3.88 -10.35
C CYS A 46 -14.90 -4.17 -10.03
N SER A 47 -15.46 -3.51 -9.02
CA SER A 47 -16.85 -3.77 -8.57
C SER A 47 -17.89 -3.52 -9.67
N GLU A 48 -17.65 -2.55 -10.54
CA GLU A 48 -18.52 -2.27 -11.70
C GLU A 48 -18.49 -3.42 -12.72
N LEU A 49 -17.32 -4.05 -12.92
CA LEU A 49 -17.14 -5.13 -13.90
C LEU A 49 -17.41 -6.52 -13.30
N LYS A 50 -17.49 -6.65 -11.98
CA LYS A 50 -17.71 -7.92 -11.26
C LYS A 50 -16.68 -9.00 -11.60
N ARG A 51 -15.44 -8.58 -11.84
CA ARG A 51 -14.33 -9.48 -12.19
C ARG A 51 -12.98 -8.83 -11.92
N HIS A 52 -11.94 -9.66 -11.98
CA HIS A 52 -10.56 -9.18 -12.03
C HIS A 52 -10.36 -8.21 -13.21
N CYS A 53 -9.60 -7.15 -12.97
CA CYS A 53 -9.26 -6.15 -13.97
C CYS A 53 -7.74 -5.97 -14.07
N VAL A 54 -7.29 -5.19 -15.05
CA VAL A 54 -5.86 -4.99 -15.37
C VAL A 54 -5.42 -3.59 -14.95
N GLU A 55 -6.02 -3.08 -13.87
CA GLU A 55 -5.64 -1.78 -13.32
C GLU A 55 -4.34 -1.90 -12.52
N PRO A 56 -3.43 -0.91 -12.61
CA PRO A 56 -2.24 -0.86 -11.78
C PRO A 56 -2.57 -0.91 -10.28
N ILE A 57 -1.82 -1.71 -9.53
CA ILE A 57 -2.06 -1.88 -8.09
C ILE A 57 -1.31 -0.80 -7.30
N PRO A 58 -1.98 -0.07 -6.39
CA PRO A 58 -1.33 0.88 -5.52
C PRO A 58 -0.43 0.15 -4.51
N ILE A 59 0.76 0.71 -4.28
CA ILE A 59 1.70 0.23 -3.28
C ILE A 59 2.15 1.36 -2.36
N LEU A 60 2.17 1.06 -1.07
CA LEU A 60 2.73 1.88 -0.02
C LEU A 60 3.92 1.15 0.61
N ILE A 61 5.06 1.84 0.69
CA ILE A 61 6.20 1.43 1.51
C ILE A 61 6.33 2.42 2.67
N TYR A 62 6.29 1.90 3.89
CA TYR A 62 6.37 2.67 5.12
C TYR A 62 7.41 2.06 6.07
N GLY A 63 8.28 2.89 6.62
CA GLY A 63 9.32 2.48 7.56
C GLY A 63 10.29 3.62 7.81
N THR A 64 11.06 3.56 8.89
CA THR A 64 12.14 4.52 9.18
C THR A 64 13.46 3.76 9.34
N PRO A 65 14.53 4.10 8.59
CA PRO A 65 15.87 3.58 8.85
C PRO A 65 16.35 4.06 10.24
N PRO A 66 17.05 3.21 11.01
CA PRO A 66 17.61 3.59 12.31
C PRO A 66 18.58 4.79 12.23
N THR A 67 19.24 4.95 11.08
CA THR A 67 20.30 5.94 10.82
C THR A 67 19.79 7.36 10.55
N LEU A 68 18.47 7.57 10.43
CA LEU A 68 17.88 8.88 10.21
C LEU A 68 17.16 9.39 11.47
N LEU A 69 17.89 10.13 12.31
CA LEU A 69 17.31 11.01 13.34
C LEU A 69 17.32 12.47 12.85
N PRO A 70 16.34 13.32 13.22
CA PRO A 70 15.21 13.05 14.12
C PRO A 70 13.93 12.59 13.37
N PRO A 71 12.83 12.27 14.08
CA PRO A 71 11.58 11.69 13.56
C PRO A 71 10.79 12.58 12.57
N ALA A 72 11.39 13.63 12.02
CA ALA A 72 10.82 14.46 10.96
C ALA A 72 10.55 13.65 9.67
N SER A 73 11.22 12.51 9.52
CA SER A 73 11.05 11.54 8.44
C SER A 73 9.72 10.77 8.48
N ARG A 74 8.88 10.99 9.50
CA ARG A 74 7.49 10.48 9.62
C ARG A 74 6.43 11.42 9.03
N ALA A 75 6.82 12.54 8.41
CA ALA A 75 5.87 13.51 7.90
C ALA A 75 4.96 12.88 6.82
N PRO A 76 3.62 13.01 6.94
CA PRO A 76 2.70 12.78 5.84
C PRO A 76 3.19 13.55 4.62
N GLY A 77 3.28 12.91 3.45
CA GLY A 77 3.68 13.63 2.25
C GLY A 77 5.18 13.90 2.10
N LYS A 78 6.08 13.06 2.65
CA LYS A 78 7.54 13.08 2.32
C LYS A 78 7.82 13.00 0.79
N ASN A 79 6.83 12.55 0.02
CA ASN A 79 6.82 12.52 -1.45
C ASN A 79 5.69 13.35 -2.09
N GLY A 80 5.06 14.27 -1.35
CA GLY A 80 3.91 15.08 -1.80
C GLY A 80 2.57 14.34 -1.84
N VAL A 81 2.54 13.06 -1.47
CA VAL A 81 1.34 12.21 -1.47
C VAL A 81 0.87 11.96 -0.04
N GLN A 82 -0.38 12.36 0.26
CA GLN A 82 -0.96 12.29 1.60
C GLN A 82 -2.04 11.21 1.78
N LYS A 83 -2.44 10.54 0.69
CA LYS A 83 -3.51 9.53 0.68
C LYS A 83 -3.02 8.26 0.00
N PHE A 84 -3.53 7.11 0.41
CA PHE A 84 -3.31 5.84 -0.26
C PHE A 84 -4.53 5.53 -1.15
N SER A 85 -4.36 5.69 -2.46
CA SER A 85 -5.35 5.37 -3.49
C SER A 85 -4.66 5.24 -4.84
N GLU A 86 -5.34 4.64 -5.82
CA GLU A 86 -4.86 4.47 -7.19
C GLU A 86 -4.38 5.81 -7.77
N LYS A 87 -5.20 6.86 -7.66
CA LYS A 87 -4.90 8.21 -8.15
C LYS A 87 -3.72 8.86 -7.41
N ALA A 88 -3.60 8.63 -6.12
CA ALA A 88 -2.54 9.22 -5.30
C ALA A 88 -1.19 8.54 -5.58
N CYS A 89 -1.18 7.21 -5.73
CA CYS A 89 0.01 6.41 -6.00
C CYS A 89 0.65 6.71 -7.37
N GLN A 90 -0.13 7.20 -8.35
CA GLN A 90 0.43 7.66 -9.63
C GLN A 90 1.47 8.79 -9.49
N LYS A 91 1.39 9.57 -8.41
CA LYS A 91 2.34 10.66 -8.10
C LYS A 91 3.48 10.22 -7.17
N GLY A 92 3.49 8.95 -6.77
CA GLY A 92 4.47 8.41 -5.83
C GLY A 92 5.85 8.21 -6.46
N LYS A 93 6.91 8.46 -5.70
CA LYS A 93 8.30 8.30 -6.17
C LYS A 93 8.75 6.84 -6.35
N PHE A 94 7.95 5.85 -5.90
CA PHE A 94 8.27 4.43 -6.09
C PHE A 94 8.15 3.99 -7.56
N GLY A 95 7.36 4.73 -8.34
CA GLY A 95 7.16 4.50 -9.77
C GLY A 95 6.32 3.26 -10.09
N LYS A 96 6.11 3.03 -11.40
CA LYS A 96 5.43 1.84 -11.91
C LYS A 96 6.45 0.72 -12.09
N ILE A 97 6.17 -0.45 -11.51
CA ILE A 97 7.06 -1.61 -11.56
C ILE A 97 6.27 -2.86 -11.96
N LYS A 98 6.97 -3.88 -12.48
CA LYS A 98 6.38 -5.22 -12.61
C LYS A 98 6.26 -5.85 -11.22
N GLN A 99 5.12 -6.45 -10.91
CA GLN A 99 4.85 -7.06 -9.61
C GLN A 99 5.86 -8.15 -9.23
N ILE A 100 6.39 -8.90 -10.21
CA ILE A 100 7.45 -9.90 -9.99
C ILE A 100 8.74 -9.30 -9.40
N ASN A 101 8.99 -8.01 -9.62
CA ASN A 101 10.17 -7.32 -9.11
C ASN A 101 9.94 -6.70 -7.72
N LEU A 102 8.74 -6.83 -7.15
CA LEU A 102 8.38 -6.18 -5.91
C LEU A 102 9.25 -6.64 -4.74
N MET A 103 9.37 -7.95 -4.53
CA MET A 103 10.17 -8.48 -3.42
C MET A 103 11.64 -8.09 -3.52
N LYS A 104 12.21 -8.11 -4.73
CA LYS A 104 13.58 -7.65 -4.98
C LYS A 104 13.75 -6.19 -4.53
N LYS A 105 12.85 -5.29 -4.95
CA LYS A 105 12.87 -3.87 -4.53
C LYS A 105 12.69 -3.69 -3.03
N ILE A 106 11.82 -4.48 -2.38
CA ILE A 106 11.63 -4.43 -0.92
C ILE A 106 12.93 -4.82 -0.20
N LEU A 107 13.62 -5.87 -0.66
CA LEU A 107 14.89 -6.31 -0.07
C LEU A 107 16.02 -5.32 -0.31
N GLU A 108 16.11 -4.73 -1.51
CA GLU A 108 17.05 -3.63 -1.80
C GLU A 108 16.81 -2.45 -0.86
N LEU A 109 15.55 -2.09 -0.60
CA LEU A 109 15.22 -1.08 0.39
C LEU A 109 15.61 -1.52 1.80
N LYS A 110 15.35 -2.77 2.21
CA LYS A 110 15.73 -3.27 3.54
C LYS A 110 17.25 -3.17 3.76
N ASN A 111 18.07 -3.51 2.77
CA ASN A 111 19.53 -3.42 2.89
C ASN A 111 20.04 -1.98 3.03
N LEU A 112 19.23 -0.97 2.65
CA LEU A 112 19.51 0.44 2.92
C LEU A 112 19.03 0.89 4.32
N TYR A 113 18.31 0.02 5.06
CA TYR A 113 17.79 0.24 6.41
C TYR A 113 18.58 -0.50 7.50
N GLU A 114 19.48 -1.42 7.12
CA GLU A 114 20.54 -1.98 7.97
C GLU A 114 21.78 -1.09 7.92
#